data_AF-A0AAQ4F6B3-F1
#
_entry.id   AF-A0AAQ4F6B3-F1
#
_cell.length_a   1.000
_cell.length_b   1.000
_cell.length_c   1.000
_cell.angle_alpha   90.00
_cell.angle_beta   90.00
_cell.angle_gamma   90.00
#
_symmetry.space_group_name_H-M   'P 1'
#
loop_
_entity.id
_entity.type
_entity.pdbx_description
1 polymer ?
#
loop_
_entity_poly.entity_id
_entity_poly.type
_entity_poly.pdbx_seq_one_letter_code
_entity_poly.pdbx_strand_id
1 'polypeptide(L)'
;MYSPLDEDEFLPFSVLTPETWQKINVRQVLLGTTANEATMFLGVMQEAFHQVMGMMKTEYRMLCIIVMAQALSIPVSQSKKIVRAYFGDDSQEHSFEQVQDILARMLGDAVFDCPAQLFADSASRQGIKTYRYLFGYRPTHSLNDEWMGVAHGDDIVYALGSLPFIKDKSRYTEPMGKAGKELLASKNYTAGEEQFMKEIVATWASFIKSGKPVTPKPSAQWQEYGARNRYPVVVLKPHNYTTLEDDKRKRCDLWTPIFYRNEEKPTGTDTVVPNRKPTKQPGRKPVSKPKNSFSAKDRKMSSGIAKLPLACLLYAAIATTLLLW
;
A
#
# COMPACT_ATOMS: atom_id res chain seq x y z
N MET A 1 -10.62 8.73 9.42
CA MET A 1 -9.59 7.68 9.34
C MET A 1 -8.28 8.30 9.74
N TYR A 2 -7.51 7.62 10.58
CA TYR A 2 -6.28 8.14 11.15
C TYR A 2 -5.16 7.17 10.77
N SER A 3 -4.21 7.65 9.96
CA SER A 3 -2.97 6.92 9.68
C SER A 3 -1.97 7.15 10.81
N PRO A 4 -1.01 6.23 11.02
CA PRO A 4 0.12 6.52 11.90
C PRO A 4 0.80 7.83 11.49
N LEU A 5 1.14 8.64 12.48
CA LEU A 5 1.98 9.82 12.29
C LEU A 5 3.42 9.42 12.64
N ASP A 6 4.38 10.02 11.94
CA ASP A 6 5.77 10.00 12.33
C ASP A 6 6.09 11.25 13.17
N GLU A 7 7.33 11.32 13.65
CA GLU A 7 7.83 12.36 14.56
C GLU A 7 7.09 12.41 15.90
N ASP A 8 6.65 11.23 16.37
CA ASP A 8 6.03 11.03 17.69
C ASP A 8 6.85 10.07 18.58
N GLU A 9 6.30 9.69 19.74
CA GLU A 9 7.00 8.78 20.66
C GLU A 9 7.24 7.38 20.07
N PHE A 10 6.34 6.90 19.20
CA PHE A 10 6.39 5.56 18.63
C PHE A 10 7.27 5.51 17.37
N LEU A 11 7.16 6.53 16.50
CA LEU A 11 7.97 6.73 15.29
C LEU A 11 8.73 8.07 15.40
N PRO A 12 9.84 8.14 16.13
CA PRO A 12 10.52 9.41 16.44
C PRO A 12 11.21 10.08 15.25
N PHE A 13 11.30 9.41 14.10
CA PHE A 13 11.93 9.92 12.89
C PHE A 13 10.97 9.76 11.72
N SER A 14 11.04 10.67 10.75
CA SER A 14 10.17 10.57 9.58
C SER A 14 10.43 9.29 8.79
N VAL A 15 9.36 8.55 8.47
CA VAL A 15 9.45 7.32 7.67
C VAL A 15 9.91 7.58 6.23
N LEU A 16 9.93 8.85 5.81
CA LEU A 16 10.44 9.28 4.51
C LEU A 16 11.94 9.61 4.52
N THR A 17 12.64 9.35 5.64
CA THR A 17 14.10 9.49 5.71
C THR A 17 14.77 8.12 5.61
N PRO A 18 15.76 7.92 4.72
CA PRO A 18 16.47 6.64 4.61
C PRO A 18 17.08 6.16 5.93
N GLU A 19 17.55 7.08 6.76
CA GLU A 19 18.21 6.81 8.04
C GLU A 19 17.27 6.14 9.05
N THR A 20 15.96 6.44 8.98
CA THR A 20 14.94 5.79 9.82
C THR A 20 14.95 4.27 9.64
N TRP A 21 15.18 3.82 8.42
CA TRP A 21 15.20 2.42 8.07
C TRP A 21 16.57 1.76 8.29
N GLN A 22 17.61 2.49 8.67
CA GLN A 22 18.93 1.92 9.02
C GLN A 22 18.98 1.36 10.46
N LYS A 23 17.87 1.44 11.19
CA LYS A 23 17.73 0.97 12.57
C LYS A 23 16.73 -0.19 12.69
N ILE A 24 16.50 -0.94 11.62
CA ILE A 24 15.56 -2.06 11.64
C ILE A 24 16.11 -3.15 12.57
N ASN A 25 15.42 -3.37 13.69
CA ASN A 25 15.81 -4.38 14.69
C ASN A 25 15.04 -5.69 14.53
N VAL A 26 15.23 -6.38 13.39
CA VAL A 26 14.68 -7.72 13.15
C VAL A 26 15.77 -8.65 12.61
N ARG A 27 15.63 -9.95 12.86
CA ARG A 27 16.64 -10.94 12.43
C ARG A 27 16.44 -11.41 10.98
N GLN A 28 15.19 -11.61 10.59
CA GLN A 28 14.81 -12.07 9.26
C GLN A 28 13.50 -11.41 8.85
N VAL A 29 13.30 -11.26 7.54
CA VAL A 29 12.09 -10.71 6.95
C VAL A 29 11.61 -11.64 5.82
N LEU A 30 10.32 -11.97 5.84
CA LEU A 30 9.60 -12.53 4.71
C LEU A 30 8.53 -11.52 4.32
N LEU A 31 8.51 -11.10 3.06
CA LEU A 31 7.56 -10.10 2.58
C LEU A 31 7.22 -10.32 1.10
N GLY A 32 6.00 -9.96 0.71
CA GLY A 32 5.51 -10.18 -0.65
C GLY A 32 4.59 -9.08 -1.16
N THR A 33 4.24 -9.21 -2.43
CA THR A 33 3.17 -8.45 -3.08
C THR A 33 2.34 -9.39 -3.95
N THR A 34 1.15 -8.96 -4.35
CA THR A 34 0.32 -9.61 -5.36
C THR A 34 0.66 -9.10 -6.77
N ALA A 35 0.31 -9.85 -7.81
CA ALA A 35 0.68 -9.45 -9.19
C ALA A 35 -0.03 -8.18 -9.68
N ASN A 36 -1.20 -7.85 -9.13
CA ASN A 36 -2.03 -6.72 -9.52
C ASN A 36 -2.55 -5.94 -8.29
N GLU A 37 -1.64 -5.41 -7.48
CA GLU A 37 -1.97 -4.76 -6.20
C GLU A 37 -3.04 -3.66 -6.29
N ALA A 38 -3.03 -2.81 -7.32
CA ALA A 38 -3.90 -1.64 -7.31
C ALA A 38 -5.21 -1.77 -8.11
N THR A 39 -5.47 -2.89 -8.79
CA THR A 39 -6.63 -3.04 -9.68
C THR A 39 -7.96 -2.97 -8.91
N MET A 40 -8.04 -3.62 -7.74
CA MET A 40 -9.21 -3.53 -6.85
C MET A 40 -9.51 -2.07 -6.46
N PHE A 41 -8.49 -1.33 -6.03
CA PHE A 41 -8.65 0.07 -5.63
C PHE A 41 -9.06 0.95 -6.80
N LEU A 42 -8.55 0.69 -8.01
CA LEU A 42 -8.98 1.37 -9.21
C LEU A 42 -10.45 1.12 -9.53
N GLY A 43 -10.95 -0.12 -9.37
CA GLY A 43 -12.38 -0.44 -9.50
C GLY A 43 -13.25 0.34 -8.51
N VAL A 44 -12.86 0.36 -7.24
CA VAL A 44 -13.56 1.13 -6.19
C VAL A 44 -13.57 2.62 -6.51
N MET A 45 -12.45 3.18 -7.02
CA MET A 45 -12.40 4.58 -7.46
C MET A 45 -13.31 4.85 -8.67
N GLN A 46 -13.45 3.91 -9.61
CA GLN A 46 -14.34 4.04 -10.76
C GLN A 46 -15.81 4.09 -10.32
N GLU A 47 -16.21 3.29 -9.34
CA GLU A 47 -17.57 3.32 -8.79
C GLU A 47 -17.82 4.61 -7.99
N ALA A 48 -16.92 4.94 -7.07
CA ALA A 48 -17.07 6.08 -6.17
C ALA A 48 -16.99 7.43 -6.92
N PHE A 49 -16.16 7.52 -7.97
CA PHE A 49 -15.88 8.75 -8.71
C PHE A 49 -16.16 8.62 -10.21
N HIS A 50 -17.27 7.96 -10.58
CA HIS A 50 -17.62 7.66 -11.98
C HIS A 50 -17.54 8.87 -12.94
N GLN A 51 -17.90 10.08 -12.49
CA GLN A 51 -17.80 11.30 -13.31
C GLN A 51 -16.34 11.69 -13.60
N VAL A 52 -15.48 11.64 -12.58
CA VAL A 52 -14.05 11.96 -12.71
C VAL A 52 -13.34 10.88 -13.51
N MET A 53 -13.66 9.61 -13.23
CA MET A 53 -13.08 8.47 -13.95
C MET A 53 -13.59 8.37 -15.39
N GLY A 54 -14.75 8.96 -15.70
CA GLY A 54 -15.21 9.15 -17.09
C GLY A 54 -14.25 9.99 -17.93
N MET A 55 -13.56 10.98 -17.33
CA MET A 55 -12.54 11.79 -18.03
C MET A 55 -11.28 10.99 -18.39
N MET A 56 -11.05 9.82 -17.78
CA MET A 56 -9.95 8.93 -18.15
C MET A 56 -10.08 8.35 -19.56
N LYS A 57 -11.26 8.46 -20.20
CA LYS A 57 -11.44 8.02 -21.59
C LYS A 57 -10.79 8.98 -22.60
N THR A 58 -10.62 10.25 -22.24
CA THR A 58 -10.17 11.28 -23.17
C THR A 58 -8.93 12.03 -22.67
N GLU A 59 -8.86 12.33 -21.38
CA GLU A 59 -7.85 13.22 -20.79
C GLU A 59 -7.01 12.53 -19.70
N TYR A 60 -6.80 11.22 -19.82
CA TYR A 60 -6.18 10.39 -18.77
C TYR A 60 -4.82 10.92 -18.30
N ARG A 61 -3.95 11.39 -19.21
CA ARG A 61 -2.63 11.93 -18.85
C ARG A 61 -2.76 13.16 -17.96
N MET A 62 -3.55 14.14 -18.39
CA MET A 62 -3.72 15.39 -17.65
C MET A 62 -4.34 15.14 -16.27
N LEU A 63 -5.38 14.30 -16.22
CA LEU A 63 -6.03 13.94 -14.97
C LEU A 63 -5.06 13.22 -14.03
N CYS A 64 -4.27 12.27 -14.53
CA CYS A 64 -3.23 11.60 -13.73
C CYS A 64 -2.21 12.57 -13.17
N ILE A 65 -1.72 13.50 -13.99
CA ILE A 65 -0.71 14.47 -13.58
C ILE A 65 -1.23 15.30 -12.40
N ILE A 66 -2.46 15.82 -12.51
CA ILE A 66 -3.05 16.66 -11.47
C ILE A 66 -3.32 15.85 -10.21
N VAL A 67 -3.95 14.68 -10.35
CA VAL A 67 -4.30 13.81 -9.21
C VAL A 67 -3.06 13.35 -8.47
N MET A 68 -2.03 12.91 -9.17
CA MET A 68 -0.79 12.41 -8.58
C MET A 68 0.03 13.54 -7.94
N ALA A 69 0.12 14.71 -8.58
CA ALA A 69 0.76 15.87 -7.97
C ALA A 69 0.13 16.24 -6.63
N GLN A 70 -1.21 16.24 -6.58
CA GLN A 70 -1.96 16.54 -5.36
C GLN A 70 -1.86 15.43 -4.31
N ALA A 71 -2.01 14.16 -4.71
CA ALA A 71 -2.03 13.02 -3.80
C ALA A 71 -0.68 12.80 -3.13
N LEU A 72 0.41 12.95 -3.87
CA LEU A 72 1.77 12.78 -3.37
C LEU A 72 2.42 14.08 -2.89
N SER A 73 1.72 15.21 -3.02
CA SER A 73 2.24 16.55 -2.70
C SER A 73 3.57 16.85 -3.42
N ILE A 74 3.67 16.48 -4.69
CA ILE A 74 4.85 16.68 -5.53
C ILE A 74 4.61 17.76 -6.59
N PRO A 75 5.66 18.42 -7.12
CA PRO A 75 5.51 19.35 -8.23
C PRO A 75 4.85 18.69 -9.45
N VAL A 76 3.98 19.44 -10.14
CA VAL A 76 3.33 19.01 -11.39
C VAL A 76 4.35 18.52 -12.43
N SER A 77 5.52 19.16 -12.49
CA SER A 77 6.61 18.75 -13.38
C SER A 77 7.17 17.36 -13.07
N GLN A 78 7.27 16.99 -11.78
CA GLN A 78 7.69 15.66 -11.36
C GLN A 78 6.60 14.63 -11.64
N SER A 79 5.34 14.95 -11.35
CA SER A 79 4.21 14.10 -11.70
C SER A 79 4.13 13.83 -13.21
N LYS A 80 4.33 14.86 -14.04
CA LYS A 80 4.41 14.72 -15.50
C LYS A 80 5.51 13.77 -15.96
N LYS A 81 6.69 13.81 -15.32
CA LYS A 81 7.78 12.86 -15.63
C LYS A 81 7.36 11.41 -15.34
N ILE A 82 6.68 11.19 -14.22
CA ILE A 82 6.19 9.87 -13.84
C ILE A 82 5.15 9.39 -14.85
N VAL A 83 4.11 10.17 -15.11
CA VAL A 83 3.04 9.80 -16.07
C VAL A 83 3.63 9.49 -17.45
N ARG A 84 4.59 10.28 -17.93
CA ARG A 84 5.29 10.03 -19.20
C ARG A 84 6.12 8.74 -19.19
N ALA A 85 6.71 8.36 -18.06
CA ALA A 85 7.46 7.11 -17.96
C ALA A 85 6.56 5.86 -18.09
N TYR A 86 5.27 5.97 -17.73
CA TYR A 86 4.30 4.88 -17.84
C TYR A 86 3.53 4.87 -19.16
N PHE A 87 3.07 6.05 -19.59
CA PHE A 87 2.23 6.20 -20.79
C PHE A 87 3.04 6.56 -22.04
N GLY A 88 4.36 6.67 -21.96
CA GLY A 88 5.17 7.17 -23.05
C GLY A 88 4.81 8.60 -23.45
N ASP A 89 5.22 8.97 -24.66
CA ASP A 89 5.02 10.30 -25.22
C ASP A 89 3.56 10.58 -25.58
N ASP A 90 3.21 11.86 -25.73
CA ASP A 90 1.83 12.29 -26.03
C ASP A 90 1.32 11.76 -27.39
N SER A 91 2.23 11.36 -28.29
CA SER A 91 1.90 10.69 -29.56
C SER A 91 1.48 9.23 -29.41
N GLN A 92 1.71 8.62 -28.26
CA GLN A 92 1.33 7.23 -28.01
C GLN A 92 -0.13 7.18 -27.56
N GLU A 93 -0.99 6.58 -28.37
CA GLU A 93 -2.39 6.36 -28.01
C GLU A 93 -2.57 5.05 -27.25
N HIS A 94 -3.54 5.03 -26.34
CA HIS A 94 -3.87 3.87 -25.52
C HIS A 94 -5.37 3.66 -25.57
N SER A 95 -5.78 2.41 -25.76
CA SER A 95 -7.15 1.97 -25.48
C SER A 95 -7.51 2.18 -24.02
N PHE A 96 -8.81 2.17 -23.70
CA PHE A 96 -9.28 2.34 -22.34
C PHE A 96 -8.74 1.24 -21.40
N GLU A 97 -8.69 0.00 -21.88
CA GLU A 97 -8.17 -1.16 -21.16
C GLU A 97 -6.67 -1.01 -20.86
N GLN A 98 -5.89 -0.53 -21.84
CA GLN A 98 -4.47 -0.22 -21.63
C GLN A 98 -4.29 0.92 -20.63
N VAL A 99 -5.13 1.95 -20.69
CA VAL A 99 -5.12 3.03 -19.69
C VAL A 99 -5.38 2.46 -18.30
N GLN A 100 -6.42 1.64 -18.12
CA GLN A 100 -6.72 1.02 -16.83
C GLN A 100 -5.55 0.18 -16.29
N ASP A 101 -4.95 -0.67 -17.12
CA ASP A 101 -3.81 -1.49 -16.72
C ASP A 101 -2.58 -0.65 -16.34
N ILE A 102 -2.24 0.38 -17.15
CA ILE A 102 -1.12 1.28 -16.87
C ILE A 102 -1.33 2.04 -15.56
N LEU A 103 -2.55 2.53 -15.32
CA LEU A 103 -2.89 3.23 -14.06
C LEU A 103 -2.78 2.32 -12.85
N ALA A 104 -3.33 1.10 -12.94
CA ALA A 104 -3.24 0.14 -11.87
C ALA A 104 -1.78 -0.21 -11.57
N ARG A 105 -0.94 -0.39 -12.60
CA ARG A 105 0.51 -0.58 -12.39
C ARG A 105 1.16 0.63 -11.72
N MET A 106 0.90 1.84 -12.22
CA MET A 106 1.46 3.07 -11.66
C MET A 106 1.06 3.28 -10.19
N LEU A 107 -0.22 3.04 -9.85
CA LEU A 107 -0.71 3.13 -8.47
C LEU A 107 -0.15 2.00 -7.59
N GLY A 108 -0.04 0.79 -8.13
CA GLY A 108 0.54 -0.37 -7.45
C GLY A 108 2.01 -0.15 -7.09
N ASP A 109 2.79 0.39 -8.04
CA ASP A 109 4.18 0.77 -7.80
C ASP A 109 4.29 1.87 -6.74
N ALA A 110 3.41 2.88 -6.77
CA ALA A 110 3.44 3.99 -5.82
C ALA A 110 3.08 3.59 -4.37
N VAL A 111 2.16 2.63 -4.19
CA VAL A 111 1.57 2.35 -2.87
C VAL A 111 2.07 1.04 -2.26
N PHE A 112 2.40 0.04 -3.09
CA PHE A 112 2.68 -1.32 -2.62
C PHE A 112 4.05 -1.81 -3.08
N ASP A 113 4.27 -1.96 -4.39
CA ASP A 113 5.42 -2.66 -4.93
C ASP A 113 6.74 -1.96 -4.61
N CYS A 114 6.86 -0.66 -4.90
CA CYS A 114 8.12 0.04 -4.67
C CYS A 114 8.43 0.32 -3.19
N PRO A 115 7.46 0.71 -2.34
CA PRO A 115 7.70 0.75 -0.89
C PRO A 115 8.18 -0.60 -0.34
N ALA A 116 7.57 -1.71 -0.76
CA ALA A 116 7.98 -3.04 -0.31
C ALA A 116 9.39 -3.40 -0.83
N GLN A 117 9.71 -3.07 -2.09
CA GLN A 117 11.04 -3.28 -2.66
C GLN A 117 12.12 -2.45 -1.95
N LEU A 118 11.85 -1.16 -1.68
CA LEU A 118 12.76 -0.28 -0.97
C LEU A 118 13.03 -0.74 0.47
N PHE A 119 12.00 -1.22 1.16
CA PHE A 119 12.16 -1.82 2.49
C PHE A 119 13.03 -3.10 2.42
N ALA A 120 12.80 -3.96 1.43
CA ALA A 120 13.62 -5.17 1.23
C ALA A 120 15.09 -4.85 0.91
N ASP A 121 15.33 -3.83 0.08
CA ASP A 121 16.67 -3.31 -0.20
C ASP A 121 17.34 -2.76 1.08
N SER A 122 16.61 -1.98 1.88
CA SER A 122 17.12 -1.43 3.14
C SER A 122 17.49 -2.54 4.12
N ALA A 123 16.58 -3.50 4.35
CA ALA A 123 16.81 -4.61 5.27
C ALA A 123 17.99 -5.49 4.81
N SER A 124 18.05 -5.86 3.54
CA SER A 124 19.15 -6.69 3.01
C SER A 124 20.52 -6.01 3.09
N ARG A 125 20.61 -4.70 2.83
CA ARG A 125 21.87 -3.93 2.96
C ARG A 125 22.41 -3.88 4.39
N GLN A 126 21.54 -4.05 5.38
CA GLN A 126 21.91 -4.14 6.80
C GLN A 126 22.31 -5.56 7.22
N GLY A 127 22.36 -6.53 6.29
CA GLY A 127 22.66 -7.93 6.59
C GLY A 127 21.47 -8.70 7.19
N ILE A 128 20.26 -8.13 7.17
CA ILE A 128 19.04 -8.84 7.58
C ILE A 128 18.70 -9.85 6.48
N LYS A 129 18.43 -11.10 6.87
CA LYS A 129 18.05 -12.14 5.90
C LYS A 129 16.65 -11.84 5.38
N THR A 130 16.57 -11.45 4.12
CA THR A 130 15.33 -10.99 3.49
C THR A 130 14.89 -11.99 2.43
N TYR A 131 13.61 -12.35 2.43
CA TYR A 131 13.01 -13.28 1.48
C TYR A 131 11.79 -12.63 0.83
N ARG A 132 11.76 -12.59 -0.50
CA ARG A 132 10.70 -11.94 -1.29
C ARG A 132 9.83 -12.94 -2.03
N TYR A 133 8.52 -12.72 -2.01
CA TYR A 133 7.56 -13.41 -2.89
C TYR A 133 6.74 -12.46 -3.77
N LEU A 134 6.21 -13.01 -4.86
CA LEU A 134 5.16 -12.43 -5.68
C LEU A 134 4.02 -13.44 -5.76
N PHE A 135 2.85 -13.13 -5.21
CA PHE A 135 1.68 -13.99 -5.33
C PHE A 135 1.06 -13.82 -6.72
N GLY A 136 1.12 -14.89 -7.52
CA GLY A 136 0.85 -14.85 -8.96
C GLY A 136 -0.32 -15.73 -9.40
N TYR A 137 -1.18 -16.14 -8.48
CA TYR A 137 -2.33 -17.01 -8.76
C TYR A 137 -3.64 -16.28 -8.47
N ARG A 138 -4.53 -16.20 -9.47
CA ARG A 138 -5.87 -15.65 -9.28
C ARG A 138 -6.77 -16.72 -8.64
N PRO A 139 -7.31 -16.50 -7.44
CA PRO A 139 -8.16 -17.49 -6.79
C PRO A 139 -9.48 -17.68 -7.54
N THR A 140 -9.97 -18.92 -7.63
CA THR A 140 -11.27 -19.23 -8.26
C THR A 140 -12.46 -18.61 -7.50
N HIS A 141 -12.24 -18.33 -6.22
CA HIS A 141 -13.21 -17.71 -5.32
C HIS A 141 -13.02 -16.19 -5.19
N SER A 142 -12.15 -15.55 -5.99
CA SER A 142 -11.96 -14.10 -5.91
C SER A 142 -13.30 -13.37 -6.05
N LEU A 143 -13.47 -12.32 -5.24
CA LEU A 143 -14.64 -11.44 -5.29
C LEU A 143 -14.45 -10.29 -6.29
N ASN A 144 -13.22 -10.13 -6.79
CA ASN A 144 -12.85 -9.11 -7.76
C ASN A 144 -13.26 -9.51 -9.18
N ASP A 145 -13.49 -8.52 -10.04
CA ASP A 145 -13.73 -8.76 -11.47
C ASP A 145 -12.53 -9.41 -12.17
N GLU A 146 -12.76 -10.09 -13.29
CA GLU A 146 -11.72 -10.82 -14.02
C GLU A 146 -10.56 -9.93 -14.48
N TRP A 147 -10.87 -8.70 -14.92
CA TRP A 147 -9.86 -7.74 -15.39
C TRP A 147 -8.88 -7.33 -14.29
N MET A 148 -9.24 -7.49 -13.02
CA MET A 148 -8.41 -7.11 -11.89
C MET A 148 -7.24 -8.08 -11.65
N GLY A 149 -7.24 -9.26 -12.28
CA GLY A 149 -6.11 -10.19 -12.18
C GLY A 149 -5.92 -10.77 -10.77
N VAL A 150 -4.69 -10.77 -10.25
CA VAL A 150 -4.36 -11.21 -8.89
C VAL A 150 -4.32 -10.00 -7.98
N ALA A 151 -5.47 -9.65 -7.42
CA ALA A 151 -5.69 -8.39 -6.74
C ALA A 151 -5.11 -8.38 -5.32
N HIS A 152 -5.03 -7.18 -4.72
CA HIS A 152 -4.65 -7.00 -3.33
C HIS A 152 -5.45 -7.90 -2.39
N GLY A 153 -4.74 -8.60 -1.50
CA GLY A 153 -5.32 -9.48 -0.49
C GLY A 153 -5.71 -10.88 -0.99
N ASP A 154 -5.61 -11.19 -2.29
CA ASP A 154 -5.89 -12.54 -2.82
C ASP A 154 -4.96 -13.62 -2.20
N ASP A 155 -3.82 -13.24 -1.62
CA ASP A 155 -2.87 -14.14 -0.96
C ASP A 155 -3.21 -14.42 0.52
N ILE A 156 -3.98 -13.56 1.18
CA ILE A 156 -4.25 -13.60 2.64
C ILE A 156 -4.90 -14.92 3.05
N VAL A 157 -5.90 -15.38 2.30
CA VAL A 157 -6.64 -16.62 2.64
C VAL A 157 -5.75 -17.86 2.55
N TYR A 158 -4.70 -17.81 1.71
CA TYR A 158 -3.70 -18.86 1.61
C TYR A 158 -2.68 -18.76 2.75
N ALA A 159 -2.17 -17.54 3.01
CA ALA A 159 -1.19 -17.29 4.07
C ALA A 159 -1.74 -17.63 5.47
N LEU A 160 -3.03 -17.36 5.72
CA LEU A 160 -3.70 -17.66 6.99
C LEU A 160 -4.22 -19.09 7.10
N GLY A 161 -4.17 -19.88 6.03
CA GLY A 161 -4.73 -21.24 6.03
C GLY A 161 -6.26 -21.28 6.18
N SER A 162 -6.95 -20.21 5.75
CA SER A 162 -8.38 -20.00 6.04
C SER A 162 -9.31 -20.37 4.88
N LEU A 163 -8.77 -20.86 3.75
CA LEU A 163 -9.57 -21.25 2.58
C LEU A 163 -10.76 -22.17 2.92
N PRO A 164 -10.64 -23.18 3.82
CA PRO A 164 -11.79 -24.01 4.18
C PRO A 164 -12.98 -23.26 4.79
N PHE A 165 -12.74 -22.09 5.39
CA PHE A 165 -13.79 -21.29 6.04
C PHE A 165 -14.77 -20.65 5.06
N ILE A 166 -14.45 -20.59 3.76
CA ILE A 166 -15.42 -20.18 2.72
C ILE A 166 -16.69 -21.05 2.78
N LYS A 167 -16.53 -22.34 3.12
CA LYS A 167 -17.63 -23.31 3.24
C LYS A 167 -18.26 -23.34 4.64
N ASP A 168 -17.67 -22.66 5.62
CA ASP A 168 -18.10 -22.69 7.01
C ASP A 168 -19.17 -21.63 7.29
N LYS A 169 -20.43 -21.99 7.07
CA LYS A 169 -21.59 -21.12 7.33
C LYS A 169 -21.74 -20.75 8.81
N SER A 170 -21.09 -21.46 9.75
CA SER A 170 -21.13 -21.09 11.17
C SER A 170 -20.42 -19.76 11.45
N ARG A 171 -19.53 -19.31 10.53
CA ARG A 171 -18.83 -18.03 10.60
C ARG A 171 -19.65 -16.85 10.09
N TYR A 172 -20.87 -17.10 9.58
CA TYR A 172 -21.70 -16.04 9.00
C TYR A 172 -22.38 -15.23 10.09
N THR A 173 -21.82 -14.07 10.39
CA THR A 173 -22.32 -13.16 11.43
C THR A 173 -23.45 -12.27 10.92
N GLU A 174 -24.20 -11.63 11.83
CA GLU A 174 -25.25 -10.66 11.46
C GLU A 174 -24.73 -9.48 10.59
N PRO A 175 -23.58 -8.84 10.91
CA PRO A 175 -23.07 -7.69 10.14
C PRO A 175 -22.83 -7.95 8.65
N MET A 176 -22.60 -9.19 8.23
CA MET A 176 -22.41 -9.57 6.84
C MET A 176 -23.65 -9.32 5.96
N GLY A 177 -24.83 -9.22 6.56
CA GLY A 177 -26.10 -9.06 5.85
C GLY A 177 -26.48 -10.26 4.98
N LYS A 178 -27.63 -10.18 4.30
CA LYS A 178 -28.11 -11.28 3.44
C LYS A 178 -27.24 -11.44 2.19
N ALA A 179 -26.95 -10.33 1.51
CA ALA A 179 -26.20 -10.33 0.26
C ALA A 179 -24.77 -10.87 0.42
N GLY A 180 -24.06 -10.49 1.49
CA GLY A 180 -22.72 -11.00 1.77
C GLY A 180 -22.71 -12.50 2.05
N LYS A 181 -23.70 -13.01 2.80
CA LYS A 181 -23.85 -14.45 3.06
C LYS A 181 -24.13 -15.25 1.79
N GLU A 182 -25.01 -14.75 0.92
CA GLU A 182 -25.33 -15.39 -0.35
C GLU A 182 -24.11 -15.37 -1.29
N LEU A 183 -23.39 -14.24 -1.36
CA LEU A 183 -22.16 -14.12 -2.13
C LEU A 183 -21.11 -15.14 -1.68
N LEU A 184 -20.78 -15.19 -0.39
CA LEU A 184 -19.77 -16.15 0.12
C LEU A 184 -20.23 -17.61 -0.05
N ALA A 185 -21.52 -17.90 0.19
CA ALA A 185 -22.06 -19.25 0.01
C ALA A 185 -22.02 -19.72 -1.45
N SER A 186 -22.01 -18.80 -2.41
CA SER A 186 -21.89 -19.11 -3.84
C SER A 186 -20.45 -19.47 -4.27
N LYS A 187 -19.45 -19.16 -3.45
CA LYS A 187 -18.04 -19.35 -3.77
C LYS A 187 -17.58 -20.75 -3.37
N ASN A 188 -16.62 -21.28 -4.12
CA ASN A 188 -16.00 -22.58 -3.88
C ASN A 188 -14.52 -22.50 -4.27
N TYR A 189 -13.74 -23.49 -3.84
CA TYR A 189 -12.34 -23.63 -4.18
C TYR A 189 -12.05 -25.05 -4.64
N THR A 190 -10.98 -25.20 -5.42
CA THR A 190 -10.51 -26.47 -5.97
C THR A 190 -9.62 -27.21 -4.98
N ALA A 191 -9.51 -28.54 -5.13
CA ALA A 191 -8.56 -29.33 -4.35
C ALA A 191 -7.10 -28.87 -4.57
N GLY A 192 -6.77 -28.36 -5.76
CA GLY A 192 -5.47 -27.77 -6.06
C GLY A 192 -5.19 -26.49 -5.25
N GLU A 193 -6.20 -25.64 -5.06
CA GLU A 193 -6.08 -24.46 -4.20
C GLU A 193 -5.93 -24.82 -2.72
N GLU A 194 -6.63 -25.86 -2.25
CA GLU A 194 -6.47 -26.35 -0.88
C GLU A 194 -5.05 -26.90 -0.65
N GLN A 195 -4.51 -27.63 -1.63
CA GLN A 195 -3.13 -28.11 -1.58
C GLN A 195 -2.13 -26.96 -1.63
N PHE A 196 -2.34 -25.97 -2.50
CA PHE A 196 -1.50 -24.77 -2.60
C PHE A 196 -1.52 -23.94 -1.30
N MET A 197 -2.67 -23.83 -0.63
CA MET A 197 -2.75 -23.23 0.71
C MET A 197 -1.89 -24.00 1.71
N LYS A 198 -1.97 -25.33 1.75
CA LYS A 198 -1.14 -26.15 2.66
C LYS A 198 0.35 -25.95 2.39
N GLU A 199 0.74 -25.82 1.13
CA GLU A 199 2.11 -25.50 0.71
C GLU A 199 2.57 -24.14 1.25
N ILE A 200 1.76 -23.08 1.07
CA ILE A 200 2.03 -21.73 1.59
C ILE A 200 2.11 -21.74 3.13
N VAL A 201 1.16 -22.35 3.81
CA VAL A 201 1.16 -22.44 5.28
C VAL A 201 2.43 -23.16 5.78
N ALA A 202 2.86 -24.23 5.11
CA ALA A 202 4.10 -24.92 5.44
C ALA A 202 5.34 -24.02 5.22
N THR A 203 5.38 -23.25 4.13
CA THR A 203 6.44 -22.27 3.85
C THR A 203 6.53 -21.20 4.95
N TRP A 204 5.39 -20.63 5.37
CA TRP A 204 5.34 -19.60 6.42
C TRP A 204 5.70 -20.19 7.78
N ALA A 205 5.18 -21.39 8.11
CA ALA A 205 5.52 -22.08 9.35
C ALA A 205 7.02 -22.41 9.44
N SER A 206 7.66 -22.77 8.32
CA SER A 206 9.12 -22.96 8.27
C SER A 206 9.87 -21.66 8.56
N PHE A 207 9.43 -20.55 7.95
CA PHE A 207 10.02 -19.24 8.20
C PHE A 207 9.88 -18.83 9.67
N ILE A 208 8.70 -19.01 10.27
CA ILE A 208 8.47 -18.69 11.69
C ILE A 208 9.37 -19.53 12.61
N LYS A 209 9.56 -20.82 12.31
CA LYS A 209 10.36 -21.73 13.15
C LYS A 209 11.86 -21.53 13.01
N SER A 210 12.34 -21.24 11.80
CA SER A 210 13.78 -21.31 11.47
C SER A 210 14.36 -20.03 10.87
N GLY A 211 13.53 -19.04 10.57
CA GLY A 211 13.91 -17.84 9.82
C GLY A 211 14.15 -18.10 8.33
N LYS A 212 13.86 -19.30 7.80
CA LYS A 212 14.04 -19.65 6.38
C LYS A 212 12.77 -20.26 5.77
N PRO A 213 12.21 -19.66 4.71
CA PRO A 213 11.10 -20.25 3.99
C PRO A 213 11.57 -21.46 3.16
N VAL A 214 10.69 -22.44 3.01
CA VAL A 214 10.90 -23.62 2.15
C VAL A 214 9.96 -23.58 0.97
N THR A 215 10.35 -24.22 -0.14
CA THR A 215 9.45 -24.43 -1.28
C THR A 215 8.98 -25.88 -1.30
N PRO A 216 7.86 -26.20 -1.98
CA PRO A 216 7.39 -27.58 -2.13
C PRO A 216 8.39 -28.51 -2.84
N LYS A 217 9.32 -27.94 -3.62
CA LYS A 217 10.39 -28.68 -4.29
C LYS A 217 11.70 -28.48 -3.52
N PRO A 218 12.18 -29.46 -2.73
CA PRO A 218 13.36 -29.28 -1.87
C PRO A 218 14.63 -28.81 -2.59
N SER A 219 14.76 -29.10 -3.90
CA SER A 219 15.87 -28.65 -4.75
C SER A 219 15.83 -27.15 -5.07
N ALA A 220 14.65 -26.51 -5.03
CA ALA A 220 14.48 -25.08 -5.25
C ALA A 220 14.60 -24.34 -3.92
N GLN A 221 15.82 -23.96 -3.54
CA GLN A 221 16.03 -23.15 -2.35
C GLN A 221 15.47 -21.73 -2.56
N TRP A 222 14.77 -21.21 -1.54
CA TRP A 222 14.40 -19.80 -1.50
C TRP A 222 15.65 -18.97 -1.21
N GLN A 223 16.09 -18.21 -2.22
CA GLN A 223 17.31 -17.43 -2.15
C GLN A 223 17.11 -16.14 -1.35
N GLU A 224 18.15 -15.72 -0.64
CA GLU A 224 18.15 -14.46 0.12
C GLU A 224 18.21 -13.27 -0.85
N TYR A 225 17.31 -12.30 -0.63
CA TYR A 225 17.24 -11.06 -1.39
C TYR A 225 18.42 -10.15 -1.04
N GLY A 226 19.12 -9.65 -2.05
CA GLY A 226 20.32 -8.82 -1.93
C GLY A 226 21.63 -9.63 -1.79
N ALA A 227 21.57 -10.94 -1.55
CA ALA A 227 22.75 -11.77 -1.38
C ALA A 227 23.56 -11.84 -2.68
N ARG A 228 24.88 -11.56 -2.59
CA ARG A 228 25.79 -11.52 -3.75
C ARG A 228 25.30 -10.61 -4.89
N ASN A 229 24.61 -9.51 -4.53
CA ASN A 229 24.04 -8.56 -5.49
C ASN A 229 22.99 -9.18 -6.45
N ARG A 230 22.25 -10.18 -5.96
CA ARG A 230 21.08 -10.78 -6.63
C ARG A 230 19.82 -10.38 -5.89
N TYR A 231 18.71 -10.20 -6.61
CA TYR A 231 17.45 -9.72 -6.04
C TYR A 231 16.30 -10.69 -6.40
N PRO A 232 16.38 -11.95 -5.95
CA PRO A 232 15.40 -12.98 -6.29
C PRO A 232 14.03 -12.73 -5.65
N VAL A 233 12.97 -12.90 -6.44
CA VAL A 233 11.58 -12.94 -5.99
C VAL A 233 10.98 -14.28 -6.39
N VAL A 234 10.41 -15.01 -5.43
CA VAL A 234 9.75 -16.29 -5.70
C VAL A 234 8.30 -16.06 -6.09
N VAL A 235 7.93 -16.46 -7.29
CA VAL A 235 6.54 -16.39 -7.77
C VAL A 235 5.77 -17.59 -7.24
N LEU A 236 4.68 -17.32 -6.55
CA LEU A 236 3.82 -18.33 -5.95
C LEU A 236 2.64 -18.62 -6.89
N LYS A 237 2.61 -19.84 -7.42
CA LYS A 237 1.48 -20.41 -8.17
C LYS A 237 1.30 -21.88 -7.76
N PRO A 238 0.08 -22.44 -7.81
CA PRO A 238 -0.17 -23.85 -7.53
C PRO A 238 0.80 -24.75 -8.30
N HIS A 239 1.59 -25.55 -7.57
CA HIS A 239 2.59 -26.48 -8.09
C HIS A 239 3.71 -25.88 -8.98
N ASN A 240 3.77 -24.56 -9.11
CA ASN A 240 4.68 -23.87 -10.02
C ASN A 240 5.34 -22.67 -9.34
N TYR A 241 6.28 -22.97 -8.45
CA TYR A 241 7.13 -21.97 -7.83
C TYR A 241 8.31 -21.70 -8.75
N THR A 242 8.42 -20.46 -9.22
CA THR A 242 9.55 -20.01 -10.04
C THR A 242 10.27 -18.86 -9.35
N THR A 243 11.51 -18.58 -9.76
CA THR A 243 12.27 -17.45 -9.26
C THR A 243 12.57 -16.52 -10.42
N LEU A 244 12.27 -15.24 -10.23
CA LEU A 244 12.66 -14.16 -11.13
C LEU A 244 13.59 -13.19 -10.41
N GLU A 245 14.39 -12.45 -11.17
CA GLU A 245 15.06 -11.26 -10.62
C GLU A 245 14.05 -10.13 -10.55
N ASP A 246 14.09 -9.35 -9.48
CA ASP A 246 13.22 -8.20 -9.25
C ASP A 246 13.44 -7.14 -10.35
N ASP A 247 12.63 -7.21 -11.40
CA ASP A 247 12.65 -6.34 -12.56
C ASP A 247 11.95 -5.01 -12.28
N LYS A 248 11.09 -4.96 -11.25
CA LYS A 248 10.41 -3.73 -10.79
C LYS A 248 11.41 -2.71 -10.23
N ARG A 249 12.60 -3.13 -9.75
CA ARG A 249 13.64 -2.23 -9.21
C ARG A 249 13.95 -1.03 -10.10
N LYS A 250 14.10 -1.24 -11.42
CA LYS A 250 14.37 -0.15 -12.38
C LYS A 250 13.24 0.88 -12.43
N ARG A 251 12.01 0.44 -12.24
CA ARG A 251 10.84 1.30 -12.22
C ARG A 251 10.67 1.96 -10.85
N CYS A 252 11.09 1.29 -9.78
CA CYS A 252 11.12 1.88 -8.45
C CYS A 252 12.14 3.00 -8.29
N ASP A 253 13.23 3.02 -9.07
CA ASP A 253 14.15 4.16 -9.13
C ASP A 253 13.45 5.49 -9.50
N LEU A 254 12.37 5.44 -10.29
CA LEU A 254 11.54 6.61 -10.63
C LEU A 254 10.79 7.17 -9.40
N TRP A 255 10.42 6.30 -8.47
CA TRP A 255 9.62 6.64 -7.29
C TRP A 255 10.47 6.94 -6.04
N THR A 256 11.70 6.42 -5.98
CA THR A 256 12.64 6.60 -4.85
C THR A 256 12.73 8.05 -4.35
N PRO A 257 12.83 9.10 -5.21
CA PRO A 257 12.91 10.48 -4.73
C PRO A 257 11.63 11.01 -4.06
N ILE A 258 10.49 10.32 -4.24
CA ILE A 258 9.23 10.66 -3.57
C ILE A 258 9.17 10.04 -2.18
N PHE A 259 9.64 8.80 -2.06
CA PHE A 259 9.65 8.07 -0.79
C PHE A 259 10.76 8.52 0.14
N TYR A 260 11.91 8.89 -0.41
CA TYR A 260 13.01 9.46 0.36
C TYR A 260 13.09 10.94 0.07
N ARG A 261 12.47 11.74 0.93
CA ARG A 261 12.57 13.20 0.83
C ARG A 261 13.99 13.55 1.25
N ASN A 262 14.83 13.93 0.29
CA ASN A 262 16.09 14.60 0.63
C ASN A 262 15.68 15.94 1.24
N GLU A 263 15.78 16.07 2.56
CA GLU A 263 15.83 17.40 3.15
C GLU A 263 17.08 18.06 2.57
N GLU A 264 16.89 18.97 1.61
CA GLU A 264 17.89 19.98 1.37
C GLU A 264 18.06 20.71 2.71
N LYS A 265 19.15 20.41 3.42
CA LYS A 265 19.58 21.22 4.55
C LYS A 265 19.53 22.67 4.08
N PRO A 266 18.80 23.58 4.73
CA PRO A 266 18.93 24.98 4.41
C PRO A 266 20.41 25.31 4.60
N THR A 267 21.08 25.69 3.52
CA THR A 267 22.40 26.33 3.55
C THR A 267 22.21 27.72 4.15
N GLY A 268 21.94 27.74 5.45
CA GLY A 268 21.94 28.93 6.27
C GLY A 268 23.39 29.34 6.48
N THR A 269 23.81 30.37 5.75
CA THR A 269 24.96 31.19 6.13
C THR A 269 24.76 31.68 7.57
N ASP A 270 25.68 31.30 8.45
CA ASP A 270 25.82 31.86 9.79
C ASP A 270 25.90 33.39 9.70
N THR A 271 24.77 34.06 9.89
CA THR A 271 24.75 35.46 10.29
C THR A 271 24.45 35.49 11.78
N VAL A 272 25.53 35.63 12.55
CA VAL A 272 25.53 35.88 13.98
C VAL A 272 24.63 37.08 14.28
N VAL A 273 23.46 36.85 14.87
CA VAL A 273 22.63 37.91 15.46
C VAL A 273 23.10 38.11 16.91
N PRO A 274 23.49 39.33 17.33
CA PRO A 274 24.02 39.55 18.66
C PRO A 274 22.93 39.46 19.73
N ASN A 275 23.34 38.82 20.83
CA ASN A 275 22.60 38.50 22.04
C ASN A 275 21.86 39.71 22.64
N ARG A 276 20.53 39.68 22.73
CA ARG A 276 19.73 40.63 23.54
C ARG A 276 19.21 39.95 24.82
N LYS A 277 19.53 40.56 25.96
CA LYS A 277 19.14 40.13 27.31
C LYS A 277 17.61 40.05 27.48
N PRO A 278 17.11 39.16 28.36
CA PRO A 278 15.67 38.93 28.56
C PRO A 278 15.02 40.06 29.38
N THR A 279 13.91 40.60 28.86
CA THR A 279 13.05 41.55 29.58
C THR A 279 11.88 40.80 30.24
N LYS A 280 11.62 41.08 31.53
CA LYS A 280 10.57 40.46 32.36
C LYS A 280 9.15 40.68 31.80
N GLN A 281 8.33 39.62 31.77
CA GLN A 281 6.89 39.69 31.50
C GLN A 281 6.09 40.18 32.74
N PRO A 282 5.05 41.03 32.60
CA PRO A 282 4.10 41.29 33.67
C PRO A 282 3.02 40.19 33.75
N GLY A 283 2.64 39.82 34.98
CA GLY A 283 1.75 38.70 35.28
C GLY A 283 0.31 38.82 34.76
N ARG A 284 -0.26 37.69 34.34
CA ARG A 284 -1.69 37.52 34.00
C ARG A 284 -2.51 37.19 35.26
N LYS A 285 -3.63 37.91 35.44
CA LYS A 285 -4.68 37.60 36.42
C LYS A 285 -5.50 36.36 35.99
N PRO A 286 -6.08 35.59 36.92
CA PRO A 286 -6.82 34.38 36.61
C PRO A 286 -8.24 34.68 36.11
N VAL A 287 -8.67 34.02 35.04
CA VAL A 287 -10.05 34.01 34.53
C VAL A 287 -10.77 32.77 35.07
N SER A 288 -11.99 32.97 35.56
CA SER A 288 -12.87 31.99 36.21
C SER A 288 -13.48 30.97 35.25
N LYS A 289 -13.72 29.75 35.75
CA LYS A 289 -14.38 28.63 35.03
C LYS A 289 -15.91 28.85 34.95
N PRO A 290 -16.57 28.58 33.80
CA PRO A 290 -18.02 28.43 33.77
C PRO A 290 -18.46 27.02 34.15
N LYS A 291 -19.57 26.94 34.89
CA LYS A 291 -20.27 25.72 35.33
C LYS A 291 -21.16 25.15 34.22
N ASN A 292 -21.31 23.83 34.20
CA ASN A 292 -22.25 23.08 33.37
C ASN A 292 -23.72 23.43 33.67
N SER A 293 -24.52 23.62 32.62
CA SER A 293 -25.94 23.29 32.61
C SER A 293 -26.37 22.94 31.18
N PHE A 294 -26.62 21.65 30.92
CA PHE A 294 -27.26 21.20 29.68
C PHE A 294 -28.78 21.38 29.82
N SER A 295 -29.36 22.21 28.95
CA SER A 295 -30.79 22.26 28.67
C SER A 295 -31.01 21.76 27.25
N ALA A 296 -31.89 20.77 27.11
CA ALA A 296 -32.29 20.20 25.83
C ALA A 296 -33.37 21.08 25.19
N LYS A 297 -32.99 21.87 24.19
CA LYS A 297 -33.82 22.33 23.05
C LYS A 297 -32.98 23.26 22.19
N ASP A 298 -32.60 22.76 21.00
CA ASP A 298 -32.54 23.49 19.72
C ASP A 298 -31.72 22.67 18.72
N ARG A 299 -32.40 21.76 18.02
CA ARG A 299 -31.86 21.17 16.78
C ARG A 299 -32.13 22.16 15.64
N LYS A 300 -31.07 22.79 15.14
CA LYS A 300 -31.00 23.18 13.72
C LYS A 300 -29.71 22.62 13.13
N MET A 301 -29.93 21.68 12.21
CA MET A 301 -28.93 21.01 11.39
C MET A 301 -28.32 22.04 10.44
N SER A 302 -27.04 22.36 10.63
CA SER A 302 -26.23 23.12 9.68
C SER A 302 -25.28 22.14 9.01
N SER A 303 -25.48 21.94 7.71
CA SER A 303 -24.66 21.15 6.80
C SER A 303 -23.29 21.81 6.63
N GLY A 304 -22.28 21.29 7.30
CA GLY A 304 -20.88 21.64 7.08
C GLY A 304 -20.12 20.48 6.43
N ILE A 305 -20.25 20.30 5.12
CA ILE A 305 -19.28 19.50 4.35
C ILE A 305 -18.02 20.35 4.26
N ALA A 306 -17.14 20.20 5.26
CA ALA A 306 -15.79 20.73 5.17
C ALA A 306 -15.02 19.91 4.12
N LYS A 307 -14.41 20.64 3.17
CA LYS A 307 -13.62 20.13 2.06
C LYS A 307 -12.53 19.16 2.56
N LEU A 308 -12.68 17.86 2.28
CA LEU A 308 -11.58 16.90 2.41
C LEU A 308 -10.67 17.01 1.16
N PRO A 309 -9.34 17.10 1.32
CA PRO A 309 -8.42 17.11 0.18
C PRO A 309 -8.44 15.76 -0.56
N LEU A 310 -8.23 15.78 -1.88
CA LEU A 310 -8.26 14.59 -2.76
C LEU A 310 -7.31 13.46 -2.31
N ALA A 311 -6.21 13.80 -1.61
CA ALA A 311 -5.33 12.82 -0.96
C ALA A 311 -6.07 11.97 0.10
N CYS A 312 -6.95 12.58 0.90
CA CYS A 312 -7.81 11.84 1.82
C CYS A 312 -8.79 10.91 1.10
N LEU A 313 -9.10 11.13 -0.18
CA LEU A 313 -9.97 10.26 -0.97
C LEU A 313 -9.23 9.05 -1.54
N LEU A 314 -7.94 9.19 -1.87
CA LEU A 314 -7.08 8.04 -2.22
C LEU A 314 -6.88 7.14 -0.99
N TYR A 315 -6.57 7.75 0.17
CA TYR A 315 -6.51 7.04 1.45
C TYR A 315 -7.89 6.48 1.86
N ALA A 316 -8.98 7.21 1.65
CA ALA A 316 -10.32 6.70 1.90
C ALA A 316 -10.68 5.54 0.97
N ALA A 317 -10.31 5.56 -0.32
CA ALA A 317 -10.52 4.43 -1.22
C ALA A 317 -9.68 3.20 -0.81
N ILE A 318 -8.44 3.42 -0.35
CA ILE A 318 -7.54 2.37 0.17
C ILE A 318 -8.07 1.76 1.47
N ALA A 319 -8.82 2.51 2.27
CA ALA A 319 -9.19 2.05 3.59
C ALA A 319 -10.69 1.95 3.87
N THR A 320 -11.54 2.31 2.90
CA THR A 320 -12.91 1.77 2.80
C THR A 320 -12.86 0.29 2.43
N THR A 321 -11.83 -0.15 1.69
CA THR A 321 -11.56 -1.57 1.38
C THR A 321 -10.98 -2.34 2.56
N LEU A 322 -10.13 -1.72 3.40
CA LEU A 322 -9.65 -2.35 4.65
C LEU A 322 -10.76 -2.57 5.71
N LEU A 323 -11.90 -1.89 5.60
CA LEU A 323 -13.06 -2.09 6.49
C LEU A 323 -13.99 -3.23 6.02
N LEU A 324 -13.71 -3.82 4.84
CA LEU A 324 -14.46 -4.96 4.29
C LEU A 324 -13.74 -6.31 4.50
N TRP A 325 -12.67 -6.33 5.32
CA TRP A 325 -11.93 -7.53 5.71
C TRP A 325 -11.79 -7.66 7.23
#